data_AF-A0AAD8PLH6-F1
#
_entry.id   AF-A0AAD8PLH6-F1
#
_cell.length_a   1.000
_cell.length_b   1.000
_cell.length_c   1.000
_cell.angle_alpha   90.00
_cell.angle_beta   90.00
_cell.angle_gamma   90.00
#
_symmetry.space_group_name_H-M   'P 1'
#
loop_
_entity.id
_entity.type
_entity.pdbx_description
1 polymer ?
#
loop_
_entity_poly.entity_id
_entity_poly.type
_entity_poly.pdbx_seq_one_letter_code
_entity_poly.pdbx_strand_id
1 'polypeptide(L)'
;MTLASLFSHRFSVPWQCPLGTHGAGLVDSDLPRATALHAAVRGGHDHIVEWILENISDVDVDCEAYLWCLCPSAHMQFSQYRQKWQPSLCATPLHVALASGAGSTAKILMSRGAVWDREFTFTAGMTGLHMMAANGMTDLINWVVDEPTARRNALHDWPDEWGRSSLHYATFAASTRTGHFEVDMFNARNLVKSLLRLGAIANTKDRERLACNIVLERNQLRRRLDCRDRLSHNSYMAWTDRFRRGLAFMGEMWSLRPTPADYALRRGNSAVALAIEEAIEEASLIRAERA
;
A
#
# COMPACT_ATOMS: atom_id res chain seq x y z
N MET A 1 3.70 -23.27 29.54
CA MET A 1 3.18 -22.58 28.34
C MET A 1 3.09 -21.11 28.70
N THR A 2 3.95 -20.26 28.13
CA THR A 2 3.93 -18.81 28.42
C THR A 2 2.82 -18.13 27.61
N LEU A 3 2.30 -16.99 28.06
CA LEU A 3 1.36 -16.18 27.26
C LEU A 3 1.95 -15.88 25.86
N ALA A 4 3.25 -15.57 25.81
CA ALA A 4 3.97 -15.43 24.55
C ALA A 4 3.85 -16.68 23.67
N SER A 5 4.07 -17.88 24.19
CA SER A 5 3.90 -19.11 23.42
C SER A 5 2.48 -19.29 22.90
N LEU A 6 1.43 -18.91 23.62
CA LEU A 6 0.04 -19.17 23.23
C LEU A 6 -0.45 -18.27 22.08
N PHE A 7 0.06 -17.03 22.02
CA PHE A 7 -0.32 -16.05 21.01
C PHE A 7 0.65 -15.97 19.82
N SER A 8 1.89 -16.43 19.99
CA SER A 8 2.84 -16.69 18.90
C SER A 8 2.74 -18.12 18.35
N HIS A 9 2.07 -19.04 19.06
CA HIS A 9 1.80 -20.37 18.52
C HIS A 9 0.92 -20.26 17.27
N ARG A 10 1.42 -20.91 16.21
CA ARG A 10 0.74 -21.08 14.93
C ARG A 10 -0.56 -21.85 15.18
N PHE A 11 -1.70 -21.22 14.99
CA PHE A 11 -2.99 -21.92 15.01
C PHE A 11 -3.69 -21.78 13.67
N SER A 12 -4.39 -22.85 13.30
CA SER A 12 -5.20 -22.85 12.10
C SER A 12 -6.49 -22.08 12.40
N VAL A 13 -6.61 -20.86 11.89
CA VAL A 13 -7.93 -20.24 11.72
C VAL A 13 -8.53 -20.86 10.45
N PRO A 14 -9.62 -21.65 10.53
CA PRO A 14 -10.33 -22.12 9.35
C PRO A 14 -10.94 -20.90 8.66
N TRP A 15 -10.19 -20.33 7.73
CA TRP A 15 -10.59 -19.13 7.04
C TRP A 15 -11.34 -19.47 5.77
N GLN A 16 -12.53 -18.92 5.62
CA GLN A 16 -13.32 -18.98 4.38
C GLN A 16 -13.38 -17.59 3.75
N CYS A 17 -13.14 -17.54 2.44
CA CYS A 17 -13.31 -16.33 1.64
C CYS A 17 -14.75 -15.82 1.78
N PRO A 18 -14.98 -14.54 2.16
CA PRO A 18 -16.33 -13.98 2.22
C PRO A 18 -17.07 -14.02 0.88
N LEU A 19 -16.32 -14.05 -0.23
CA LEU A 19 -16.88 -14.17 -1.58
C LEU A 19 -17.11 -15.63 -2.00
N GLY A 20 -16.70 -16.62 -1.21
CA GLY A 20 -16.83 -18.05 -1.54
C GLY A 20 -16.02 -18.54 -2.75
N THR A 21 -15.26 -17.65 -3.40
CA THR A 21 -14.58 -17.91 -4.68
C THR A 21 -13.16 -18.44 -4.54
N HIS A 22 -12.59 -18.40 -3.34
CA HIS A 22 -11.22 -18.85 -3.07
C HIS A 22 -11.30 -19.93 -2.00
N GLY A 23 -11.08 -21.20 -2.36
CA GLY A 23 -11.38 -22.33 -1.46
C GLY A 23 -10.85 -23.72 -1.85
N ALA A 24 -10.17 -23.90 -2.99
CA ALA A 24 -9.73 -25.24 -3.41
C ALA A 24 -8.24 -25.26 -3.75
N GLY A 25 -7.43 -25.94 -2.91
CA GLY A 25 -6.03 -26.28 -3.23
C GLY A 25 -5.03 -25.90 -2.14
N LEU A 26 -5.14 -26.48 -0.94
CA LEU A 26 -4.10 -26.32 0.08
C LEU A 26 -2.84 -27.06 -0.40
N VAL A 27 -1.70 -26.39 -0.37
CA VAL A 27 -0.38 -27.03 -0.44
C VAL A 27 0.11 -27.12 1.00
N ASP A 28 0.42 -28.34 1.46
CA ASP A 28 1.06 -28.55 2.77
C ASP A 28 2.33 -27.71 2.83
N SER A 29 2.37 -26.77 3.78
CA SER A 29 3.48 -25.83 3.93
C SER A 29 3.59 -25.36 5.37
N ASP A 30 4.82 -25.04 5.80
CA ASP A 30 5.14 -24.83 7.21
C ASP A 30 4.64 -23.48 7.78
N LEU A 31 4.26 -22.47 6.97
CA LEU A 31 3.83 -21.16 7.49
C LEU A 31 2.42 -21.22 8.14
N PRO A 32 2.16 -20.43 9.19
CA PRO A 32 0.85 -20.39 9.84
C PRO A 32 -0.25 -19.91 8.89
N ARG A 33 -1.45 -20.48 9.01
CA ARG A 33 -2.65 -20.01 8.29
C ARG A 33 -3.07 -18.60 8.74
N ALA A 34 -2.91 -18.29 10.03
CA ALA A 34 -3.07 -16.96 10.63
C ALA A 34 -2.41 -16.94 12.02
N THR A 35 -2.14 -15.74 12.55
CA THR A 35 -1.80 -15.55 13.97
C THR A 35 -2.95 -14.85 14.71
N ALA A 36 -2.91 -14.80 16.04
CA ALA A 36 -3.90 -14.05 16.83
C ALA A 36 -3.94 -12.56 16.43
N LEU A 37 -2.78 -11.99 16.13
CA LEU A 37 -2.66 -10.63 15.64
C LEU A 37 -3.39 -10.44 14.30
N HIS A 38 -3.24 -11.36 13.34
CA HIS A 38 -3.99 -11.32 12.08
C HIS A 38 -5.50 -11.36 12.28
N ALA A 39 -5.98 -12.22 13.20
CA ALA A 39 -7.40 -12.35 13.49
C ALA A 39 -7.97 -11.07 14.13
N ALA A 40 -7.28 -10.51 15.14
CA ALA A 40 -7.66 -9.27 15.79
C ALA A 40 -7.68 -8.09 14.81
N VAL A 41 -6.65 -7.99 13.97
CA VAL A 41 -6.54 -6.94 12.94
C VAL A 41 -7.64 -7.02 11.90
N ARG A 42 -7.96 -8.24 11.43
CA ARG A 42 -9.05 -8.43 10.47
C ARG A 42 -10.40 -7.99 11.04
N GLY A 43 -10.64 -8.21 12.33
CA GLY A 43 -11.84 -7.75 13.01
C GLY A 43 -11.88 -6.23 13.24
N GLY A 44 -10.79 -5.51 13.01
CA GLY A 44 -10.66 -4.10 13.40
C GLY A 44 -10.71 -3.92 14.92
N HIS A 45 -10.30 -4.93 15.68
CA HIS A 45 -10.38 -4.92 17.15
C HIS A 45 -9.17 -4.19 17.73
N ASP A 46 -9.13 -2.87 17.60
CA ASP A 46 -7.98 -2.02 17.99
C ASP A 46 -7.48 -2.30 19.41
N HIS A 47 -8.40 -2.39 20.38
CA HIS A 47 -8.09 -2.70 21.78
C HIS A 47 -7.42 -4.07 21.98
N ILE A 48 -7.80 -5.09 21.19
CA ILE A 48 -7.17 -6.42 21.25
C ILE A 48 -5.78 -6.35 20.60
N VAL A 49 -5.65 -5.61 19.50
CA VAL A 49 -4.37 -5.41 18.81
C VAL A 49 -3.38 -4.71 19.73
N GLU A 50 -3.79 -3.62 20.38
CA GLU A 50 -2.97 -2.91 21.38
C GLU A 50 -2.58 -3.84 22.53
N TRP A 51 -3.56 -4.55 23.10
CA TRP A 51 -3.30 -5.49 24.19
C TRP A 51 -2.28 -6.56 23.81
N ILE A 52 -2.40 -7.15 22.60
CA ILE A 52 -1.46 -8.15 22.09
C ILE A 52 -0.05 -7.55 21.98
N LEU A 53 0.07 -6.36 21.40
CA LEU A 53 1.36 -5.70 21.15
C LEU A 53 2.02 -5.17 22.43
N GLU A 54 1.27 -5.01 23.53
CA GLU A 54 1.77 -4.53 24.83
C GLU A 54 2.10 -5.66 25.81
N ASN A 55 1.28 -6.71 25.83
CA ASN A 55 1.33 -7.73 26.88
C ASN A 55 2.08 -9.00 26.47
N ILE A 56 2.42 -9.14 25.19
CA ILE A 56 3.17 -10.29 24.69
C ILE A 56 4.57 -9.84 24.29
N SER A 57 5.56 -10.29 25.06
CA SER A 57 6.98 -10.13 24.71
C SER A 57 7.28 -10.86 23.40
N ASP A 58 8.08 -10.24 22.54
CA ASP A 58 8.57 -10.79 21.25
C ASP A 58 7.51 -11.02 20.16
N VAL A 59 6.38 -10.30 20.17
CA VAL A 59 5.47 -10.31 19.01
C VAL A 59 6.16 -9.72 17.79
N ASP A 60 6.30 -10.52 16.75
CA ASP A 60 6.68 -10.03 15.43
C ASP A 60 5.49 -9.31 14.76
N VAL A 61 5.55 -7.98 14.72
CA VAL A 61 4.52 -7.12 14.13
C VAL A 61 4.38 -7.33 12.61
N ASP A 62 5.45 -7.78 11.95
CA ASP A 62 5.50 -8.09 10.52
C ASP A 62 5.36 -9.61 10.27
N CYS A 63 4.85 -10.38 11.25
CA CYS A 63 4.69 -11.82 11.10
C CYS A 63 3.92 -12.19 9.83
N GLU A 64 4.44 -13.08 9.00
CA GLU A 64 3.79 -13.51 7.77
C GLU A 64 2.85 -14.71 8.02
N ALA A 65 1.66 -14.69 7.41
CA ALA A 65 0.72 -15.80 7.43
C ALA A 65 0.09 -16.05 6.04
N TYR A 66 -0.31 -17.30 5.78
CA TYR A 66 -1.05 -17.71 4.57
C TYR A 66 -2.48 -17.18 4.58
N LEU A 67 -2.65 -15.87 4.43
CA LEU A 67 -3.97 -15.30 4.25
C LEU A 67 -4.49 -15.67 2.86
N TRP A 68 -5.46 -16.57 2.88
CA TRP A 68 -6.00 -17.22 1.68
C TRP A 68 -6.81 -16.27 0.76
N CYS A 69 -7.24 -15.07 1.22
CA CYS A 69 -7.58 -13.93 0.34
C CYS A 69 -7.81 -12.59 1.10
N LEU A 70 -7.49 -11.48 0.43
CA LEU A 70 -7.73 -10.09 0.86
C LEU A 70 -8.94 -9.44 0.15
N CYS A 71 -9.93 -10.25 -0.24
CA CYS A 71 -10.99 -9.88 -1.16
C CYS A 71 -11.96 -8.73 -0.77
N PRO A 72 -12.15 -8.32 0.49
CA PRO A 72 -12.89 -7.09 0.73
C PRO A 72 -12.17 -5.85 0.18
N SER A 73 -10.88 -5.93 -0.15
CA SER A 73 -10.14 -4.80 -0.70
C SER A 73 -10.54 -4.46 -2.12
N ALA A 74 -10.75 -3.17 -2.40
CA ALA A 74 -10.96 -2.65 -3.75
C ALA A 74 -9.78 -2.96 -4.70
N HIS A 75 -8.56 -3.07 -4.15
CA HIS A 75 -7.39 -3.52 -4.91
C HIS A 75 -7.59 -4.96 -5.45
N MET A 76 -8.12 -5.87 -4.63
CA MET A 76 -8.26 -7.28 -5.01
C MET A 76 -9.35 -7.52 -6.06
N GLN A 77 -10.36 -6.65 -6.13
CA GLN A 77 -11.48 -6.79 -7.09
C GLN A 77 -11.09 -6.56 -8.56
N PHE A 78 -10.01 -5.79 -8.81
CA PHE A 78 -9.58 -5.43 -10.19
C PHE A 78 -8.33 -6.15 -10.65
N SER A 79 -7.79 -6.94 -9.75
CA SER A 79 -6.56 -7.66 -9.93
C SER A 79 -6.82 -8.76 -10.99
N GLN A 80 -6.21 -8.63 -12.18
CA GLN A 80 -6.08 -9.75 -13.16
C GLN A 80 -5.36 -10.98 -12.56
N TYR A 81 -4.95 -10.88 -11.30
CA TYR A 81 -4.34 -11.89 -10.47
C TYR A 81 -5.22 -13.13 -10.32
N ARG A 82 -6.52 -13.07 -10.64
CA ARG A 82 -7.43 -14.24 -10.74
C ARG A 82 -6.81 -15.45 -11.45
N GLN A 83 -5.89 -15.25 -12.41
CA GLN A 83 -5.24 -16.33 -13.15
C GLN A 83 -3.82 -16.71 -12.67
N LYS A 84 -3.18 -15.91 -11.80
CA LYS A 84 -1.85 -16.18 -11.22
C LYS A 84 -1.90 -16.14 -9.68
N TRP A 85 -2.98 -16.63 -9.08
CA TRP A 85 -3.00 -16.87 -7.63
C TRP A 85 -1.97 -17.95 -7.32
N GLN A 86 -0.84 -17.54 -6.76
CA GLN A 86 0.14 -18.48 -6.23
C GLN A 86 -0.37 -18.95 -4.86
N PRO A 87 -0.38 -20.27 -4.57
CA PRO A 87 -0.87 -20.81 -3.31
C PRO A 87 -0.02 -20.43 -2.07
N SER A 88 0.98 -19.57 -2.23
CA SER A 88 1.93 -19.13 -1.20
C SER A 88 1.76 -17.67 -0.77
N LEU A 89 0.55 -17.10 -0.84
CA LEU A 89 0.30 -15.71 -0.45
C LEU A 89 0.57 -15.51 1.05
N CYS A 90 1.63 -14.79 1.37
CA CYS A 90 1.98 -14.45 2.75
C CYS A 90 1.66 -12.97 2.99
N ALA A 91 0.75 -12.69 3.90
CA ALA A 91 0.40 -11.33 4.30
C ALA A 91 0.86 -11.05 5.73
N THR A 92 1.25 -9.81 6.00
CA THR A 92 1.50 -9.32 7.37
C THR A 92 0.19 -8.79 7.96
N PRO A 93 0.11 -8.58 9.30
CA PRO A 93 -1.03 -7.94 9.91
C PRO A 93 -1.33 -6.57 9.29
N LEU A 94 -0.31 -5.79 8.96
CA LEU A 94 -0.51 -4.49 8.31
C LEU A 94 -1.17 -4.64 6.93
N HIS A 95 -0.80 -5.65 6.14
CA HIS A 95 -1.46 -5.88 4.85
C HIS A 95 -2.94 -6.18 5.04
N VAL A 96 -3.30 -6.94 6.08
CA VAL A 96 -4.70 -7.22 6.42
C VAL A 96 -5.45 -5.94 6.80
N ALA A 97 -4.87 -5.11 7.67
CA ALA A 97 -5.46 -3.85 8.09
C ALA A 97 -5.72 -2.91 6.90
N LEU A 98 -4.72 -2.74 6.03
CA LEU A 98 -4.85 -1.90 4.85
C LEU A 98 -5.85 -2.47 3.85
N ALA A 99 -5.86 -3.80 3.65
CA ALA A 99 -6.81 -4.44 2.74
C ALA A 99 -8.26 -4.37 3.23
N SER A 100 -8.50 -4.40 4.55
CA SER A 100 -9.85 -4.24 5.12
C SER A 100 -10.27 -2.78 5.26
N GLY A 101 -9.38 -1.81 4.99
CA GLY A 101 -9.62 -0.39 5.22
C GLY A 101 -9.60 0.02 6.70
N ALA A 102 -9.06 -0.81 7.59
CA ALA A 102 -8.95 -0.55 9.02
C ALA A 102 -7.81 0.44 9.34
N GLY A 103 -8.07 1.73 9.12
CA GLY A 103 -7.05 2.78 9.24
C GLY A 103 -6.53 3.01 10.65
N SER A 104 -7.38 2.92 11.67
CA SER A 104 -6.95 3.01 13.07
C SER A 104 -6.04 1.85 13.46
N THR A 105 -6.42 0.62 13.09
CA THR A 105 -5.60 -0.58 13.30
C THR A 105 -4.26 -0.48 12.57
N ALA A 106 -4.26 -0.03 11.31
CA ALA A 106 -3.03 0.17 10.54
C ALA A 106 -2.11 1.20 11.22
N LYS A 107 -2.67 2.29 11.73
CA LYS A 107 -1.93 3.30 12.50
C LYS A 107 -1.29 2.71 13.76
N ILE A 108 -2.00 1.86 14.52
CA ILE A 108 -1.45 1.15 15.69
C ILE A 108 -0.26 0.29 15.28
N LEU A 109 -0.41 -0.55 14.25
CA LEU A 109 0.65 -1.42 13.75
C LEU A 109 1.89 -0.64 13.29
N MET A 110 1.67 0.43 12.50
CA MET A 110 2.74 1.30 12.02
C MET A 110 3.47 2.02 13.18
N SER A 111 2.74 2.42 14.22
CA SER A 111 3.31 3.01 15.44
C SER A 111 4.17 2.02 16.23
N ARG A 112 3.97 0.71 16.04
CA ARG A 112 4.80 -0.37 16.60
C ARG A 112 5.87 -0.88 15.63
N GLY A 113 6.11 -0.17 14.52
CA GLY A 113 7.22 -0.42 13.59
C GLY A 113 6.87 -1.26 12.36
N ALA A 114 5.59 -1.60 12.14
CA ALA A 114 5.17 -2.33 10.93
C ALA A 114 5.55 -1.57 9.66
N VAL A 115 6.06 -2.29 8.66
CA VAL A 115 6.63 -1.67 7.46
C VAL A 115 5.60 -1.58 6.33
N TRP A 116 5.22 -0.36 5.97
CA TRP A 116 4.17 -0.09 4.98
C TRP A 116 4.67 0.26 3.57
N ASP A 117 5.93 0.70 3.45
CA ASP A 117 6.54 1.21 2.21
C ASP A 117 7.16 0.10 1.34
N ARG A 118 7.19 -1.15 1.85
CA ARG A 118 7.64 -2.33 1.10
C ARG A 118 6.58 -2.83 0.13
N GLU A 119 7.04 -3.45 -0.95
CA GLU A 119 6.14 -4.19 -1.82
C GLU A 119 5.66 -5.48 -1.16
N PHE A 120 4.40 -5.86 -1.41
CA PHE A 120 3.93 -7.16 -0.99
C PHE A 120 4.34 -8.18 -2.04
N THR A 121 4.99 -9.24 -1.57
CA THR A 121 5.63 -10.28 -2.39
C THR A 121 4.67 -10.94 -3.39
N PHE A 122 3.37 -10.88 -3.11
CA PHE A 122 2.33 -11.49 -3.92
C PHE A 122 1.46 -10.49 -4.70
N THR A 123 1.70 -9.19 -4.54
CA THR A 123 0.91 -8.13 -5.16
C THR A 123 1.69 -7.42 -6.26
N ALA A 124 2.57 -8.15 -6.95
CA ALA A 124 3.29 -7.68 -8.14
C ALA A 124 3.69 -6.19 -8.05
N GLY A 125 4.50 -5.88 -7.03
CA GLY A 125 5.07 -4.55 -6.80
C GLY A 125 4.21 -3.53 -6.06
N MET A 126 2.96 -3.84 -5.68
CA MET A 126 2.18 -2.92 -4.84
C MET A 126 2.72 -2.78 -3.43
N THR A 127 2.58 -1.58 -2.89
CA THR A 127 2.97 -1.16 -1.53
C THR A 127 1.74 -0.80 -0.69
N GLY A 128 1.95 -0.52 0.60
CA GLY A 128 0.92 0.02 1.48
C GLY A 128 0.25 1.28 0.95
N LEU A 129 1.00 2.16 0.27
CA LEU A 129 0.42 3.39 -0.29
C LEU A 129 -0.67 3.12 -1.32
N HIS A 130 -0.49 2.09 -2.16
CA HIS A 130 -1.49 1.69 -3.15
C HIS A 130 -2.78 1.23 -2.48
N MET A 131 -2.68 0.44 -1.40
CA MET A 131 -3.85 -0.02 -0.65
C MET A 131 -4.52 1.11 0.13
N MET A 132 -3.75 2.03 0.72
CA MET A 132 -4.29 3.23 1.37
C MET A 132 -5.07 4.09 0.37
N ALA A 133 -4.50 4.33 -0.82
CA ALA A 133 -5.16 5.08 -1.88
C ALA A 133 -6.42 4.38 -2.39
N ALA A 134 -6.36 3.07 -2.65
CA ALA A 134 -7.50 2.28 -3.12
C ALA A 134 -8.67 2.24 -2.15
N ASN A 135 -8.39 2.26 -0.85
CA ASN A 135 -9.41 2.29 0.19
C ASN A 135 -9.76 3.71 0.64
N GLY A 136 -9.18 4.76 0.03
CA GLY A 136 -9.45 6.15 0.38
C GLY A 136 -9.09 6.52 1.82
N MET A 137 -8.03 5.93 2.38
CA MET A 137 -7.61 6.08 3.78
C MET A 137 -6.90 7.42 4.04
N THR A 138 -7.56 8.53 3.69
CA THR A 138 -6.99 9.89 3.70
C THR A 138 -6.43 10.28 5.05
N ASP A 139 -7.08 9.92 6.16
CA ASP A 139 -6.61 10.24 7.51
C ASP A 139 -5.31 9.51 7.87
N LEU A 140 -5.19 8.24 7.46
CA LEU A 140 -3.95 7.48 7.64
C LEU A 140 -2.82 8.06 6.78
N ILE A 141 -3.11 8.44 5.54
CA ILE A 141 -2.15 9.07 4.64
C ILE A 141 -1.66 10.39 5.24
N ASN A 142 -2.56 11.25 5.74
CA ASN A 142 -2.19 12.51 6.38
C ASN A 142 -1.35 12.26 7.64
N TRP A 143 -1.73 11.28 8.46
CA TRP A 143 -0.91 10.91 9.62
C TRP A 143 0.52 10.49 9.20
N VAL A 144 0.67 9.71 8.14
CA VAL A 144 1.99 9.34 7.60
C VAL A 144 2.79 10.56 7.11
N VAL A 145 2.13 11.56 6.52
CA VAL A 145 2.80 12.81 6.09
C VAL A 145 3.36 13.58 7.29
N ASP A 146 2.58 13.65 8.36
CA ASP A 146 2.83 14.52 9.50
C ASP A 146 3.69 13.85 10.59
N GLU A 147 3.66 12.52 10.71
CA GLU A 147 4.41 11.74 11.70
C GLU A 147 5.79 11.33 11.17
N PRO A 148 6.91 11.93 11.64
CA PRO A 148 8.24 11.67 11.09
C PRO A 148 8.66 10.20 11.17
N THR A 149 8.25 9.51 12.23
CA THR A 149 8.55 8.09 12.45
C THR A 149 7.85 7.19 11.42
N ALA A 150 6.60 7.52 11.07
CA ALA A 150 5.82 6.82 10.07
C ALA A 150 6.25 7.18 8.64
N ARG A 151 6.59 8.44 8.41
CA ARG A 151 7.07 8.97 7.13
C ARG A 151 8.32 8.25 6.66
N ARG A 152 9.18 7.79 7.58
CA ARG A 152 10.41 7.06 7.23
C ARG A 152 11.25 7.82 6.17
N ASN A 153 11.08 9.14 6.03
CA ASN A 153 11.66 10.03 5.01
C ASN A 153 11.61 9.58 3.54
N ALA A 154 11.04 8.44 3.15
CA ALA A 154 11.18 7.90 1.78
C ALA A 154 10.25 8.60 0.79
N LEU A 155 10.56 8.49 -0.51
CA LEU A 155 9.62 8.86 -1.56
C LEU A 155 8.73 7.63 -1.80
N HIS A 156 7.43 7.72 -1.54
CA HIS A 156 6.62 6.50 -1.33
C HIS A 156 5.84 6.03 -2.56
N ASP A 157 5.75 6.86 -3.60
CA ASP A 157 4.85 6.63 -4.74
C ASP A 157 5.52 5.90 -5.91
N TRP A 158 6.07 4.73 -5.63
CA TRP A 158 6.58 3.84 -6.67
C TRP A 158 5.45 3.16 -7.43
N PRO A 159 5.60 2.95 -8.76
CA PRO A 159 4.66 2.12 -9.47
C PRO A 159 4.73 0.64 -9.05
N ASP A 160 3.62 -0.06 -9.26
CA ASP A 160 3.53 -1.51 -9.29
C ASP A 160 4.16 -2.12 -10.57
N GLU A 161 4.14 -3.44 -10.73
CA GLU A 161 4.67 -4.14 -11.91
C GLU A 161 3.92 -3.85 -13.23
N TRP A 162 2.80 -3.10 -13.19
CA TRP A 162 2.11 -2.63 -14.39
C TRP A 162 2.39 -1.15 -14.70
N GLY A 163 3.15 -0.46 -13.86
CA GLY A 163 3.44 0.97 -14.00
C GLY A 163 2.42 1.88 -13.31
N ARG A 164 1.54 1.34 -12.46
CA ARG A 164 0.49 2.12 -11.78
C ARG A 164 0.98 2.62 -10.43
N SER A 165 0.89 3.93 -10.21
CA SER A 165 1.18 4.61 -8.94
C SER A 165 -0.05 4.70 -8.02
N SER A 166 0.11 5.23 -6.81
CA SER A 166 -0.98 5.41 -5.83
C SER A 166 -2.15 6.24 -6.38
N LEU A 167 -1.89 7.25 -7.21
CA LEU A 167 -2.96 8.05 -7.85
C LEU A 167 -3.80 7.24 -8.83
N HIS A 168 -3.24 6.20 -9.48
CA HIS A 168 -4.06 5.27 -10.28
C HIS A 168 -5.02 4.49 -9.38
N TYR A 169 -4.56 4.11 -8.19
CA TYR A 169 -5.35 3.36 -7.23
C TYR A 169 -6.40 4.21 -6.51
N ALA A 170 -6.18 5.52 -6.36
CA ALA A 170 -7.16 6.46 -5.79
C ALA A 170 -8.51 6.41 -6.52
N THR A 171 -8.52 6.04 -7.80
CA THR A 171 -9.74 5.79 -8.61
C THR A 171 -10.70 4.78 -7.97
N PHE A 172 -10.20 3.87 -7.13
CA PHE A 172 -10.98 2.81 -6.50
C PHE A 172 -11.56 3.20 -5.13
N ALA A 173 -11.20 4.37 -4.60
CA ALA A 173 -11.68 4.83 -3.31
C ALA A 173 -13.21 4.98 -3.33
N ALA A 174 -13.91 4.16 -2.53
CA ALA A 174 -15.37 4.17 -2.44
C ALA A 174 -15.92 5.55 -2.00
N SER A 175 -15.16 6.28 -1.17
CA SER A 175 -15.49 7.64 -0.74
C SER A 175 -15.54 8.67 -1.88
N THR A 176 -15.01 8.34 -3.05
CA THR A 176 -15.04 9.20 -4.26
C THR A 176 -16.07 8.74 -5.29
N ARG A 177 -16.94 7.78 -4.91
CA ARG A 177 -17.94 7.15 -5.79
C ARG A 177 -19.29 6.97 -5.10
N THR A 178 -19.65 7.91 -4.23
CA THR A 178 -20.92 7.90 -3.49
C THR A 178 -22.12 8.21 -4.41
N GLY A 179 -21.87 8.80 -5.58
CA GLY A 179 -22.92 9.25 -6.51
C GLY A 179 -23.32 10.70 -6.28
N HIS A 180 -22.77 11.36 -5.26
CA HIS A 180 -22.96 12.77 -4.97
C HIS A 180 -21.70 13.54 -5.38
N PHE A 181 -21.75 14.19 -6.55
CA PHE A 181 -20.58 14.80 -7.17
C PHE A 181 -19.79 15.75 -6.25
N GLU A 182 -20.46 16.61 -5.49
CA GLU A 182 -19.79 17.55 -4.58
C GLU A 182 -19.01 16.83 -3.46
N VAL A 183 -19.60 15.78 -2.88
CA VAL A 183 -18.98 14.95 -1.84
C VAL A 183 -17.81 14.16 -2.44
N ASP A 184 -18.03 13.54 -3.60
CA ASP A 184 -17.02 12.77 -4.31
C ASP A 184 -15.81 13.63 -4.68
N MET A 185 -16.06 14.84 -5.18
CA MET A 185 -15.03 15.80 -5.55
C MET A 185 -14.26 16.32 -4.32
N PHE A 186 -14.96 16.61 -3.22
CA PHE A 186 -14.31 17.01 -1.96
C PHE A 186 -13.37 15.92 -1.45
N ASN A 187 -13.84 14.67 -1.41
CA ASN A 187 -13.05 13.52 -0.99
C ASN A 187 -11.88 13.25 -1.93
N ALA A 188 -12.11 13.35 -3.25
CA ALA A 188 -11.07 13.18 -4.26
C ALA A 188 -9.96 14.22 -4.13
N ARG A 189 -10.29 15.51 -3.99
CA ARG A 189 -9.31 16.59 -3.76
C ARG A 189 -8.48 16.34 -2.52
N ASN A 190 -9.11 15.97 -1.41
CA ASN A 190 -8.40 15.70 -0.16
C ASN A 190 -7.46 14.49 -0.29
N LEU A 191 -7.92 13.41 -0.92
CA LEU A 191 -7.10 12.22 -1.17
C LEU A 191 -5.90 12.53 -2.07
N VAL A 192 -6.14 13.17 -3.23
CA VAL A 192 -5.09 13.54 -4.19
C VAL A 192 -4.07 14.46 -3.53
N LYS A 193 -4.52 15.52 -2.84
CA LYS A 193 -3.63 16.43 -2.11
C LYS A 193 -2.76 15.70 -1.09
N SER A 194 -3.34 14.77 -0.34
CA SER A 194 -2.61 13.98 0.66
C SER A 194 -1.55 13.08 0.02
N LEU A 195 -1.87 12.44 -1.10
CA LEU A 195 -0.93 11.63 -1.87
C LEU A 195 0.21 12.47 -2.48
N LEU A 196 -0.08 13.65 -2.99
CA LEU A 196 0.94 14.57 -3.52
C LEU A 196 1.92 15.02 -2.43
N ARG A 197 1.45 15.21 -1.19
CA ARG A 197 2.32 15.52 -0.03
C ARG A 197 3.29 14.37 0.30
N LEU A 198 2.94 13.11 -0.03
CA LEU A 198 3.83 11.95 0.07
C LEU A 198 4.74 11.75 -1.16
N GLY A 199 4.71 12.69 -2.11
CA GLY A 199 5.55 12.66 -3.30
C GLY A 199 4.93 11.96 -4.50
N ALA A 200 3.60 11.77 -4.51
CA ALA A 200 2.91 11.23 -5.67
C ALA A 200 3.08 12.10 -6.92
N ILE A 201 3.14 11.45 -8.09
CA ILE A 201 3.34 12.14 -9.37
C ILE A 201 2.01 12.21 -10.12
N ALA A 202 1.41 13.40 -10.16
CA ALA A 202 0.15 13.64 -10.86
C ALA A 202 0.27 13.42 -12.38
N ASN A 203 1.31 14.00 -13.00
CA ASN A 203 1.57 13.86 -14.42
C ASN A 203 2.72 12.89 -14.67
N THR A 204 2.40 11.63 -14.93
CA THR A 204 3.38 10.59 -15.25
C THR A 204 4.09 10.77 -16.61
N LYS A 205 3.67 11.75 -17.42
CA LYS A 205 4.38 12.13 -18.66
C LYS A 205 5.54 13.10 -18.41
N ASP A 206 5.65 13.71 -17.22
CA ASP A 206 6.79 14.57 -16.83
C ASP A 206 8.04 13.71 -16.60
N ARG A 207 8.78 13.41 -17.68
CA ARG A 207 9.95 12.53 -17.67
C ARG A 207 11.08 13.05 -16.77
N GLU A 208 11.25 14.36 -16.65
CA GLU A 208 12.32 14.96 -15.86
C GLU A 208 12.06 14.81 -14.37
N ARG A 209 10.85 15.15 -13.91
CA ARG A 209 10.46 15.00 -12.51
C ARG A 209 10.57 13.55 -12.05
N LEU A 210 10.21 12.65 -12.95
CA LEU A 210 10.22 11.23 -12.74
C LEU A 210 11.63 10.65 -12.67
N ALA A 211 12.52 11.07 -13.59
CA ALA A 211 13.96 10.81 -13.53
C ALA A 211 14.59 11.29 -12.20
N CYS A 212 14.26 12.52 -11.78
CA CYS A 212 14.75 13.13 -10.56
C CYS A 212 14.35 12.31 -9.31
N ASN A 213 13.08 11.91 -9.23
CA ASN A 213 12.54 11.13 -8.11
C ASN A 213 13.28 9.79 -7.93
N ILE A 214 13.56 9.06 -9.01
CA ILE A 214 14.33 7.80 -8.96
C ILE A 214 15.73 8.03 -8.41
N VAL A 215 16.40 9.10 -8.84
CA VAL A 215 17.76 9.43 -8.39
C VAL A 215 17.78 9.79 -6.92
N LEU A 216 16.85 10.65 -6.48
CA LEU A 216 16.70 11.04 -5.07
C LEU A 216 16.51 9.81 -4.19
N GLU A 217 15.65 8.90 -4.62
CA GLU A 217 15.33 7.73 -3.82
C GLU A 217 16.44 6.69 -3.81
N ARG A 218 17.13 6.48 -4.94
CA ARG A 218 18.34 5.66 -4.98
C ARG A 218 19.39 6.17 -3.98
N ASN A 219 19.58 7.49 -3.92
CA ASN A 219 20.52 8.11 -2.99
C ASN A 219 20.09 7.94 -1.54
N GLN A 220 18.79 8.04 -1.27
CA GLN A 220 18.25 7.84 0.06
C GLN A 220 18.40 6.39 0.55
N LEU A 221 18.10 5.40 -0.30
CA LEU A 221 18.22 4.00 0.08
C LEU A 221 19.68 3.58 0.25
N ARG A 222 20.61 4.13 -0.54
CA ARG A 222 22.05 4.00 -0.29
C ARG A 222 22.42 4.51 1.11
N ARG A 223 21.98 5.72 1.47
CA ARG A 223 22.23 6.27 2.82
C ARG A 223 21.67 5.36 3.91
N ARG A 224 20.48 4.76 3.71
CA ARG A 224 19.86 3.80 4.64
C ARG A 224 20.61 2.50 4.79
N LEU A 225 21.32 2.06 3.76
CA LEU A 225 22.18 0.88 3.84
C LEU A 225 23.50 1.18 4.56
N ASP A 226 23.97 2.44 4.47
CA ASP A 226 25.20 2.91 5.09
C ASP A 226 25.01 3.25 6.59
N CYS A 227 23.86 3.81 6.98
CA CYS A 227 23.50 3.89 8.40
C CYS A 227 23.00 2.51 8.86
N ARG A 228 23.28 2.14 10.11
CA ARG A 228 23.00 0.80 10.69
C ARG A 228 21.50 0.40 10.76
N ASP A 229 20.63 0.99 9.96
CA ASP A 229 19.30 0.48 9.68
C ASP A 229 19.45 -0.90 9.04
N ARG A 230 19.33 -1.95 9.86
CA ARG A 230 19.21 -3.33 9.41
C ARG A 230 17.88 -3.48 8.68
N LEU A 231 17.80 -3.01 7.43
CA LEU A 231 16.85 -3.59 6.50
C LEU A 231 17.09 -5.11 6.55
N SER A 232 16.05 -5.89 6.85
CA SER A 232 16.18 -7.34 6.83
C SER A 232 16.74 -7.79 5.46
N HIS A 233 17.49 -8.89 5.41
CA HIS A 233 18.11 -9.36 4.16
C HIS A 233 17.11 -9.45 3.00
N ASN A 234 15.87 -9.88 3.30
CA ASN A 234 14.75 -9.92 2.37
C ASN A 234 14.33 -8.53 1.87
N SER A 235 14.35 -7.52 2.75
CA SER A 235 14.04 -6.13 2.39
C SER A 235 15.08 -5.54 1.45
N TYR A 236 16.37 -5.86 1.61
CA TYR A 236 17.40 -5.40 0.68
C TYR A 236 17.19 -6.02 -0.71
N MET A 237 16.95 -7.32 -0.78
CA MET A 237 16.72 -8.03 -2.03
C MET A 237 15.49 -7.51 -2.78
N ALA A 238 14.37 -7.27 -2.10
CA ALA A 238 13.16 -6.71 -2.71
C ALA A 238 13.40 -5.31 -3.32
N TRP A 239 14.08 -4.41 -2.61
CA TRP A 239 14.39 -3.08 -3.13
C TRP A 239 15.37 -3.12 -4.30
N THR A 240 16.42 -3.96 -4.22
CA THR A 240 17.36 -4.10 -5.34
C THR A 240 16.70 -4.64 -6.61
N ASP A 241 15.78 -5.59 -6.47
CA ASP A 241 15.04 -6.12 -7.61
C ASP A 241 14.04 -5.09 -8.15
N ARG A 242 13.36 -4.35 -7.28
CA ARG A 242 12.48 -3.24 -7.67
C ARG A 242 13.23 -2.17 -8.45
N PHE A 243 14.45 -1.80 -8.06
CA PHE A 243 15.27 -0.86 -8.85
C PHE A 243 15.70 -1.44 -10.19
N ARG A 244 16.07 -2.73 -10.22
CA ARG A 244 16.44 -3.41 -11.47
C ARG A 244 15.27 -3.41 -12.44
N ARG A 245 14.08 -3.79 -11.98
CA ARG A 245 12.84 -3.75 -12.77
C ARG A 245 12.47 -2.32 -13.17
N GLY A 246 12.52 -1.39 -12.22
CA GLY A 246 12.26 0.02 -12.47
C GLY A 246 13.16 0.59 -13.57
N LEU A 247 14.47 0.48 -13.42
CA LEU A 247 15.43 0.99 -14.42
C LEU A 247 15.28 0.32 -15.79
N ALA A 248 15.00 -0.98 -15.84
CA ALA A 248 14.84 -1.72 -17.10
C ALA A 248 13.54 -1.39 -17.84
N PHE A 249 12.44 -1.16 -17.12
CA PHE A 249 11.10 -1.09 -17.72
C PHE A 249 10.42 0.28 -17.60
N MET A 250 10.88 1.21 -16.77
CA MET A 250 10.15 2.46 -16.49
C MET A 250 9.95 3.37 -17.71
N GLY A 251 10.94 3.45 -18.62
CA GLY A 251 10.80 4.23 -19.84
C GLY A 251 9.65 3.76 -20.72
N GLU A 252 9.44 2.44 -20.81
CA GLU A 252 8.35 1.80 -21.56
C GLU A 252 7.04 1.81 -20.76
N MET A 253 7.10 1.55 -19.45
CA MET A 253 5.94 1.55 -18.55
C MET A 253 5.25 2.90 -18.50
N TRP A 254 5.97 4.03 -18.55
CA TRP A 254 5.34 5.34 -18.41
C TRP A 254 4.91 5.98 -19.73
N SER A 255 5.52 5.58 -20.85
CA SER A 255 5.22 6.15 -22.16
C SER A 255 3.96 5.56 -22.81
N LEU A 256 3.62 4.31 -22.51
CA LEU A 256 2.50 3.58 -23.13
C LEU A 256 1.24 3.51 -22.27
N ARG A 257 1.28 4.02 -21.04
CA ARG A 257 0.19 3.89 -20.07
C ARG A 257 -0.66 5.17 -19.98
N PRO A 258 -1.97 5.03 -19.71
CA PRO A 258 -2.80 6.18 -19.40
C PRO A 258 -2.25 6.91 -18.18
N THR A 259 -2.36 8.23 -18.17
CA THR A 259 -2.07 9.02 -16.96
C THR A 259 -3.03 8.64 -15.84
N PRO A 260 -2.72 8.97 -14.56
CA PRO A 260 -3.66 8.76 -13.46
C PRO A 260 -5.06 9.35 -13.73
N ALA A 261 -5.12 10.56 -14.29
CA ALA A 261 -6.39 11.21 -14.68
C ALA A 261 -7.13 10.45 -15.79
N ASP A 262 -6.44 10.11 -16.90
CA ASP A 262 -7.01 9.32 -17.99
C ASP A 262 -7.50 7.95 -17.49
N TYR A 263 -6.76 7.34 -16.57
CA TYR A 263 -7.11 6.06 -15.96
C TYR A 263 -8.40 6.18 -15.13
N ALA A 264 -8.52 7.23 -14.31
CA ALA A 264 -9.71 7.52 -13.52
C ALA A 264 -10.94 7.75 -14.42
N LEU A 265 -10.80 8.52 -15.51
CA LEU A 265 -11.87 8.75 -16.49
C LEU A 265 -12.35 7.46 -17.15
N ARG A 266 -11.43 6.62 -17.65
CA ARG A 266 -11.78 5.32 -18.26
C ARG A 266 -12.51 4.38 -17.31
N ARG A 267 -12.35 4.59 -16.00
CA ARG A 267 -12.99 3.82 -14.93
C ARG A 267 -14.24 4.51 -14.37
N GLY A 268 -14.67 5.61 -14.99
CA GLY A 268 -15.86 6.37 -14.61
C GLY A 268 -15.75 6.99 -13.22
N ASN A 269 -14.55 7.39 -12.78
CA ASN A 269 -14.34 8.21 -11.58
C ASN A 269 -13.93 9.62 -12.01
N SER A 270 -14.91 10.44 -12.40
CA SER A 270 -14.67 11.81 -12.86
C SER A 270 -14.15 12.72 -11.74
N ALA A 271 -14.59 12.52 -10.49
CA ALA A 271 -14.13 13.29 -9.34
C ALA A 271 -12.62 13.16 -9.13
N VAL A 272 -12.09 11.93 -9.14
CA VAL A 272 -10.63 11.70 -9.03
C VAL A 272 -9.87 12.25 -10.23
N ALA A 273 -10.41 12.10 -11.45
CA ALA A 273 -9.78 12.64 -12.64
C ALA A 273 -9.63 14.17 -12.58
N LEU A 274 -10.72 14.88 -12.29
CA LEU A 274 -10.73 16.34 -12.18
C LEU A 274 -9.81 16.82 -11.07
N ALA A 275 -9.82 16.17 -9.90
CA ALA A 275 -8.94 16.53 -8.79
C ALA A 275 -7.44 16.38 -9.15
N ILE A 276 -7.09 15.40 -9.99
CA ILE A 276 -5.71 15.22 -10.48
C ILE A 276 -5.37 16.32 -11.50
N GLU A 277 -6.28 16.66 -12.41
CA GLU A 277 -6.08 17.72 -13.40
C GLU A 277 -5.90 19.09 -12.73
N GLU A 278 -6.76 19.44 -11.77
CA GLU A 278 -6.63 20.65 -10.95
C GLU A 278 -5.25 20.75 -10.30
N ALA A 279 -4.76 19.65 -9.72
CA ALA A 279 -3.44 19.65 -9.09
C ALA A 279 -2.27 19.81 -10.09
N ILE A 280 -2.44 19.37 -11.35
CA ILE A 280 -1.45 19.57 -12.42
C ILE A 280 -1.43 21.05 -12.85
N GLU A 281 -2.60 21.66 -12.99
CA GLU A 281 -2.74 23.08 -13.35
C GLU A 281 -2.13 23.98 -12.27
N GLU A 282 -2.48 23.75 -11.00
CA GLU A 282 -1.91 24.48 -9.86
C GLU A 282 -0.37 24.41 -9.83
N ALA A 283 0.19 23.21 -10.04
CA ALA A 283 1.65 23.03 -10.07
C ALA A 283 2.31 23.76 -11.25
N SER A 284 1.61 23.90 -12.38
CA SER A 284 2.11 24.58 -13.57
C SER A 284 2.13 26.10 -13.38
N LEU A 285 1.08 26.65 -12.76
CA LEU A 285 0.99 28.07 -12.39
C LEU A 285 2.13 28.48 -11.44
N ILE A 286 2.36 27.71 -10.38
CA ILE A 286 3.44 27.97 -9.42
C ILE A 286 4.83 27.94 -10.09
N ARG A 287 5.05 27.08 -11.08
CA ARG A 287 6.30 27.05 -11.85
C ARG A 287 6.46 28.31 -12.71
N ALA A 288 5.38 28.77 -13.35
CA ALA A 288 5.39 29.97 -14.19
C ALA A 288 5.66 31.25 -13.38
N GLU A 289 5.15 31.35 -12.15
CA GLU A 289 5.40 32.50 -11.25
C GLU A 289 6.84 32.57 -10.73
N ARG A 290 7.59 31.45 -10.77
CA ARG A 290 8.95 31.34 -10.25
C ARG A 290 10.03 31.42 -11.34
N ALA A 291 9.64 31.46 -12.61
CA ALA A 291 10.53 31.54 -13.77
C ALA A 291 10.70 33.00 -14.23
#